data_AF-A0A8S3J8E7-F1
#
_entry.id   AF-A0A8S3J8E7-F1
#
_cell.length_a   1.000
_cell.length_b   1.000
_cell.length_c   1.000
_cell.angle_alpha   90.00
_cell.angle_beta   90.00
_cell.angle_gamma   90.00
#
_symmetry.space_group_name_H-M   'P 1'
#
loop_
_entity.id
_entity.type
_entity.pdbx_description
1 polymer ?
#
loop_
_entity_poly.entity_id
_entity_poly.type
_entity_poly.pdbx_seq_one_letter_code
_entity_poly.pdbx_strand_id
1 'polypeptide(L)'
;ANILPLNHENDQLGWTEDATEQFLAVLDQVPSEIELLSYESNGCFQATLSVINSGQHVCVNDYMVHIKKAKPFPNMANMDDESPNTNQVSDNIHYSD
;
A
#
# COMPACT_ATOMS: atom_id res chain seq x y z
N ALA A 1 -1.70 3.88 -7.59
CA ALA A 1 -1.00 2.92 -6.71
C ALA A 1 -1.86 2.63 -5.49
N ASN A 2 -1.83 1.41 -4.94
CA ASN A 2 -2.50 1.09 -3.68
C ASN A 2 -1.73 1.71 -2.50
N ILE A 3 -2.43 2.14 -1.45
CA ILE A 3 -1.84 2.81 -0.29
C ILE A 3 -2.31 2.19 1.04
N LEU A 4 -1.49 2.34 2.08
CA LEU A 4 -1.73 1.88 3.44
C LEU A 4 -1.61 3.03 4.44
N PRO A 5 -2.28 2.96 5.60
CA PRO A 5 -2.02 3.86 6.71
C PRO A 5 -0.58 3.70 7.20
N LEU A 6 0.01 4.79 7.70
CA LEU A 6 1.39 4.80 8.17
C LEU A 6 1.63 3.84 9.35
N ASN A 7 0.66 3.72 10.26
CA ASN A 7 0.79 2.97 11.51
C ASN A 7 0.52 1.47 11.38
N HIS A 8 0.48 0.90 10.18
CA HIS A 8 0.13 -0.51 9.96
C HIS A 8 1.01 -1.53 10.72
N GLU A 9 2.17 -1.14 11.24
CA GLU A 9 3.12 -2.04 11.94
C GLU A 9 3.01 -2.02 13.48
N ASN A 10 2.30 -1.04 14.05
CA ASN A 10 2.00 -0.99 15.48
C ASN A 10 0.50 -1.27 15.66
N ASP A 11 0.08 -1.89 16.77
CA ASP A 11 -1.30 -2.37 17.06
C ASP A 11 -2.45 -1.34 16.90
N GLN A 12 -2.18 -0.11 16.45
CA GLN A 12 -3.15 0.87 15.97
C GLN A 12 -3.32 0.75 14.44
N LEU A 13 -4.01 -0.30 14.02
CA LEU A 13 -4.45 -0.49 12.64
C LEU A 13 -5.56 0.51 12.30
N GLY A 14 -5.19 1.70 11.85
CA GLY A 14 -6.17 2.72 11.45
C GLY A 14 -5.57 3.90 10.72
N TRP A 15 -6.39 4.53 9.88
CA TRP A 15 -6.12 5.87 9.38
C TRP A 15 -6.19 6.85 10.55
N THR A 16 -5.22 7.77 10.63
CA THR A 16 -5.33 8.88 11.58
C THR A 16 -6.47 9.80 11.16
N GLU A 17 -7.05 10.50 12.13
CA GLU A 17 -8.08 11.53 11.87
C GLU A 17 -7.56 12.54 10.84
N ASP A 18 -6.36 13.07 11.08
CA ASP A 18 -5.70 14.02 10.17
C ASP A 18 -5.43 13.42 8.75
N ALA A 19 -5.09 12.14 8.62
CA ALA A 19 -4.99 11.52 7.28
C ALA A 19 -6.36 11.45 6.57
N THR A 20 -7.42 11.18 7.33
CA THR A 20 -8.79 11.13 6.81
C THR A 20 -9.27 12.51 6.40
N GLU A 21 -9.00 13.54 7.21
CA GLU A 21 -9.33 14.93 6.89
C GLU A 21 -8.62 15.42 5.62
N GLN A 22 -7.32 15.13 5.47
CA GLN A 22 -6.58 15.50 4.27
C GLN A 22 -7.13 14.79 3.01
N PHE A 23 -7.50 13.52 3.13
CA PHE A 23 -8.13 12.78 2.04
C PHE A 23 -9.46 13.42 1.62
N LEU A 24 -10.33 13.72 2.58
CA LEU A 24 -11.62 14.35 2.33
C LEU A 24 -11.48 15.77 1.77
N ALA A 25 -10.52 16.55 2.27
CA ALA A 25 -10.26 17.91 1.81
C ALA A 25 -9.86 17.97 0.32
N VAL A 26 -9.19 16.94 -0.19
CA VAL A 26 -8.84 16.84 -1.62
C VAL A 26 -10.06 16.53 -2.48
N LEU A 27 -10.98 15.69 -2.00
CA LEU A 27 -12.18 15.28 -2.73
C LEU A 27 -13.30 16.33 -2.70
N ASP A 28 -13.41 17.12 -1.63
CA ASP A 28 -14.49 18.11 -1.46
C ASP A 28 -14.31 19.35 -2.35
N GLN A 29 -13.08 19.67 -2.73
CA GLN A 29 -12.78 20.89 -3.47
C GLN A 29 -13.18 20.83 -4.96
N VAL A 30 -13.22 19.64 -5.57
CA VAL A 30 -13.44 19.47 -7.01
C VAL A 30 -14.04 18.10 -7.34
N PRO A 31 -14.80 17.97 -8.45
CA PRO A 31 -15.25 16.67 -8.94
C PRO A 31 -14.08 15.69 -9.12
N SER A 32 -14.23 14.49 -8.57
CA SER A 32 -13.23 13.44 -8.67
C SER A 32 -13.53 12.50 -9.84
N GLU A 33 -12.50 12.11 -10.56
CA GLU A 33 -12.53 11.02 -11.52
C GLU A 33 -12.18 9.71 -10.81
N ILE A 34 -12.96 8.68 -11.09
CA ILE A 34 -12.83 7.37 -10.47
C ILE A 34 -12.44 6.35 -11.54
N GLU A 35 -11.27 5.74 -11.36
CA GLU A 35 -10.84 4.60 -12.17
C GLU A 35 -10.96 3.33 -11.32
N LEU A 36 -11.88 2.45 -11.71
CA LEU A 36 -12.05 1.17 -11.05
C LEU A 36 -10.91 0.21 -11.42
N LEU A 37 -10.25 -0.36 -10.42
CA LEU A 37 -9.14 -1.31 -10.60
C LEU A 37 -9.60 -2.76 -10.48
N SER A 38 -10.34 -3.09 -9.42
CA SER A 38 -10.77 -4.46 -9.14
C SER A 38 -12.01 -4.51 -8.25
N TYR A 39 -12.69 -5.66 -8.29
CA TYR A 39 -13.77 -5.99 -7.36
C TYR A 39 -13.28 -7.05 -6.39
N GLU A 40 -13.56 -6.83 -5.11
CA GLU A 40 -13.30 -7.79 -4.05
C GLU A 40 -14.57 -8.63 -3.75
N SER A 41 -14.36 -9.87 -3.31
CA SER A 41 -15.46 -10.82 -3.02
C SER A 41 -16.33 -10.41 -1.82
N ASN A 42 -15.85 -9.46 -1.01
CA ASN A 42 -16.57 -8.85 0.11
C ASN A 42 -17.56 -7.74 -0.34
N GLY A 43 -17.66 -7.46 -1.64
CA GLY A 43 -18.51 -6.38 -2.18
C GLY A 43 -17.84 -5.01 -2.18
N CYS A 44 -16.58 -4.91 -1.78
CA CYS A 44 -15.78 -3.70 -1.91
C CYS A 44 -15.14 -3.62 -3.31
N PHE A 45 -14.77 -2.41 -3.70
CA PHE A 45 -14.02 -2.15 -4.93
C PHE A 45 -12.73 -1.41 -4.61
N GLN A 46 -11.68 -1.74 -5.37
CA GLN A 46 -10.45 -0.97 -5.38
C GLN A 46 -10.52 0.01 -6.53
N ALA A 47 -10.24 1.28 -6.26
CA ALA A 47 -10.25 2.34 -7.26
C ALA A 47 -9.08 3.31 -7.06
N THR A 48 -8.63 3.90 -8.15
CA THR A 48 -7.80 5.10 -8.12
C THR A 48 -8.73 6.31 -8.19
N LEU A 49 -8.50 7.28 -7.29
CA LEU A 49 -9.18 8.57 -7.33
C LEU A 49 -8.21 9.60 -7.87
N SER A 50 -8.72 10.43 -8.78
CA SER A 50 -7.98 11.57 -9.30
C SER A 50 -8.85 12.82 -9.28
N VAL A 51 -8.21 13.97 -9.11
CA VAL A 51 -8.88 15.27 -9.10
C VAL A 51 -8.17 16.23 -10.06
N ILE A 52 -8.93 17.12 -10.68
CA ILE A 52 -8.36 18.21 -11.49
C ILE A 52 -8.27 19.46 -10.61
N ASN A 53 -7.06 19.81 -10.19
CA ASN A 53 -6.80 21.04 -9.44
C ASN A 53 -6.02 22.03 -10.31
N SER A 54 -6.59 23.21 -10.56
CA SER A 54 -5.94 24.28 -11.34
C SER A 54 -5.44 23.82 -12.73
N GLY A 55 -6.18 22.91 -13.36
CA GLY A 55 -5.84 22.33 -14.67
C GLY A 55 -4.80 21.20 -14.63
N GLN A 56 -4.37 20.78 -13.45
CA GLN A 56 -3.47 19.64 -13.27
C GLN A 56 -4.22 18.43 -12.74
N HIS A 57 -3.92 17.27 -13.30
CA HIS A 57 -4.46 15.99 -12.84
C HIS A 57 -3.64 15.49 -11.66
N VAL A 58 -4.29 15.33 -10.51
CA VAL A 58 -3.66 14.89 -9.25
C VAL A 58 -4.24 13.54 -8.87
N CYS A 59 -3.40 12.51 -8.87
CA CYS A 59 -3.74 11.21 -8.29
C CYS A 59 -3.79 11.36 -6.76
N VAL A 60 -4.96 11.13 -6.16
CA VAL A 60 -5.19 11.33 -4.72
C VAL A 60 -4.31 10.39 -3.91
N ASN A 61 -4.14 9.15 -4.38
CA ASN A 61 -3.30 8.16 -3.69
C ASN A 61 -1.84 8.62 -3.62
N ASP A 62 -1.30 9.15 -4.72
CA ASP A 62 0.08 9.65 -4.77
C ASP A 62 0.26 10.91 -3.94
N TYR A 63 -0.75 11.79 -3.93
CA TYR A 63 -0.80 12.96 -3.05
C TYR A 63 -0.71 12.55 -1.58
N MET A 64 -1.51 11.58 -1.13
CA MET A 64 -1.52 11.10 0.26
C MET A 64 -0.16 10.54 0.70
N VAL A 65 0.55 9.88 -0.21
CA VAL A 65 1.93 9.43 0.02
C VAL A 65 2.89 10.63 0.10
N HIS A 66 2.77 11.57 -0.83
CA HIS A 66 3.62 12.77 -0.88
C HIS A 66 3.54 13.62 0.39
N ILE A 67 2.34 13.81 0.93
CA ILE A 67 2.11 14.55 2.19
C ILE A 67 2.36 13.71 3.44
N LYS A 68 2.91 12.49 3.29
CA LYS A 68 3.25 11.56 4.38
C LYS A 68 2.04 11.28 5.28
N LYS A 69 0.88 11.01 4.68
CA LYS A 69 -0.33 10.53 5.38
C LYS A 69 -0.62 9.06 5.05
N ALA A 70 0.01 8.52 4.02
CA ALA A 70 -0.05 7.12 3.63
C ALA A 70 1.33 6.61 3.20
N LYS A 71 1.48 5.28 3.13
CA LYS A 71 2.61 4.61 2.47
C LYS A 71 2.13 3.79 1.29
N PRO A 72 2.96 3.56 0.25
CA PRO A 72 2.60 2.65 -0.82
C PRO A 72 2.33 1.24 -0.27
N PHE A 73 1.31 0.58 -0.77
CA PHE A 73 1.15 -0.86 -0.55
C PHE A 73 2.27 -1.57 -1.32
N PRO A 74 3.11 -2.39 -0.66
CA PRO A 74 4.15 -3.12 -1.37
C PRO A 74 3.50 -4.06 -2.38
N ASN A 75 3.83 -3.91 -3.67
CA ASN A 75 3.40 -4.86 -4.69
C ASN A 75 3.95 -6.24 -4.31
N MET A 76 3.06 -7.21 -4.05
CA MET A 76 3.42 -8.61 -3.76
C MET A 76 4.27 -9.28 -4.85
N ALA A 77 4.49 -8.62 -6.00
CA ALA A 77 5.35 -9.13 -7.08
C ALA A 77 6.86 -9.18 -6.74
N ASN A 78 7.30 -8.65 -5.59
CA ASN A 78 8.73 -8.64 -5.19
C ASN A 78 9.00 -9.34 -3.83
N MET A 79 8.07 -10.13 -3.30
CA MET A 79 8.25 -10.84 -2.01
C MET A 79 8.72 -12.30 -2.17
N ASP A 80 9.33 -12.66 -3.31
CA ASP A 80 9.92 -13.99 -3.57
C ASP A 80 11.46 -13.96 -3.65
N ASP A 81 12.16 -13.15 -2.83
CA ASP A 81 13.62 -13.25 -2.74
C ASP A 81 14.21 -12.98 -1.34
N GLU A 82 13.52 -13.43 -0.30
CA GLU A 82 14.17 -13.72 0.98
C GLU A 82 13.95 -15.20 1.34
N SER A 83 14.63 -16.07 0.59
CA SER A 83 14.97 -17.38 1.14
C SER A 83 15.92 -17.14 2.32
N PRO A 84 15.60 -17.58 3.55
CA PRO A 84 16.54 -17.48 4.64
C PRO A 84 17.72 -18.38 4.30
N ASN A 85 18.93 -17.81 4.22
CA ASN A 85 20.15 -18.58 4.11
C ASN A 85 20.36 -19.34 5.43
N THR A 86 19.65 -20.45 5.59
CA THR A 86 19.84 -21.39 6.67
C THR A 86 21.17 -22.08 6.44
N ASN A 87 22.15 -21.72 7.26
CA ASN A 87 23.31 -22.54 7.57
C ASN A 87 22.87 -24.00 7.75
N GLN A 88 23.06 -24.84 6.73
CA GLN A 88 23.03 -26.28 6.88
C GLN A 88 24.45 -26.76 7.15
N VAL A 89 24.70 -26.95 8.45
CA VAL A 89 25.71 -27.86 8.99
C VAL A 89 25.54 -29.21 8.28
N SER A 90 26.53 -29.62 7.50
CA SER A 90 26.58 -30.96 6.92
C SER A 90 27.23 -31.91 7.92
N ASP A 91 26.42 -32.46 8.82
CA ASP A 91 26.76 -33.72 9.48
C ASP A 91 26.45 -34.86 8.49
N ASN A 92 27.49 -35.53 7.97
CA ASN A 92 27.35 -36.86 7.38
C ASN A 92 28.57 -37.72 7.71
N ILE A 93 28.47 -38.34 8.88
CA ILE A 93 28.58 -39.78 9.16
C ILE A 93 29.57 -40.59 8.31
N HIS A 94 30.51 -41.18 9.06
CA HIS A 94 31.51 -42.20 8.77
C HIS A 94 30.94 -43.47 8.10
N TYR A 95 31.63 -43.98 7.08
CA TYR A 95 31.62 -45.41 6.73
C TYR A 95 33.08 -45.87 6.55
N SER A 96 33.45 -46.90 7.31
CA SER A 96 34.72 -47.63 7.22
C SER A 96 34.64 -48.71 6.15
N ASP A 97 35.72 -48.88 5.39
CA ASP A 97 36.41 -50.17 5.12
C ASP A 97 37.82 -49.88 4.58
#